data_AF-A0A954JEK5-F1
#
_entry.id   AF-A0A954JEK5-F1
#
_cell.length_a   1.000
_cell.length_b   1.000
_cell.length_c   1.000
_cell.angle_alpha   90.00
_cell.angle_beta   90.00
_cell.angle_gamma   90.00
#
_symmetry.space_group_name_H-M   'P 1'
#
loop_
_entity.id
_entity.type
_entity.pdbx_description
1 polymer ?
#
loop_
_entity_poly.entity_id
_entity_poly.type
_entity_poly.pdbx_seq_one_letter_code
_entity_poly.pdbx_strand_id
1 'polypeptide(L)'
;MSLTRRYFLKSAAAASAVAAATHIVQDPVQAQSKAASEKLGIAVIGAGGRGSSHLSEFAGRDDAEVLYICDVDEAQAGKAAGVEKKQGRAPKFVQDFRKVLDDPSVDCISTATPNHWHSLVSIWALQAGKHVYVEKPVSHNVWEGRQLLEWSRKLNLMVQCGTQSRSSPSLREAVAFVQSGKLGKIQYAIGTCYKPRKSIGKLDKPLVIPANIDYDMWCGPAEKVDLYRPKLHYDWHWDFNTGNGDMGNQGIHQMDIARWFLGEQELSPRVMSIGGRLGYDDAGNTPNTQVVYHGYEAAPLIFETRGLPSKDLDWKNGMDNYRGSQIGVIVQCEEGYVVVPSYTGATAYDNDGNVVQAWKGGGDHFGNFLSGVRTKKLEDLNGEILEGHLSSALCHTGAISHRIGQLQTGAQAAAEAKGNDLLADSFSRMVDHLGANGVAIDSPSITVGPWLEMDPKTERFIGNDAANELLTRPYREGYVVPSAT
;
A
#
# COMPACT_ATOMS: atom_id res chain seq x y z
N MET A 1 -13.95 11.90 33.30
CA MET A 1 -14.87 13.05 33.18
C MET A 1 -14.47 13.79 31.91
N SER A 2 -15.28 14.09 30.90
CA SER A 2 -16.73 14.13 30.72
C SER A 2 -17.13 13.44 29.41
N LEU A 3 -18.13 12.56 29.46
CA LEU A 3 -18.77 11.96 28.29
C LEU A 3 -19.63 13.03 27.59
N THR A 4 -19.40 13.25 26.31
CA THR A 4 -20.07 14.28 25.51
C THR A 4 -21.52 13.90 25.19
N ARG A 5 -22.41 14.88 25.32
CA ARG A 5 -23.89 14.86 25.27
C ARG A 5 -24.57 14.28 24.01
N ARG A 6 -23.87 13.64 23.07
CA ARG A 6 -24.45 13.13 21.82
C ARG A 6 -24.89 11.66 21.83
N TYR A 7 -24.56 10.88 22.87
CA TYR A 7 -24.93 9.46 22.94
C TYR A 7 -26.27 9.18 23.65
N PHE A 8 -26.95 10.19 24.23
CA PHE A 8 -28.16 10.00 25.04
C PHE A 8 -29.49 10.15 24.26
N LEU A 9 -29.48 10.59 23.00
CA LEU A 9 -30.71 10.90 22.25
C LEU A 9 -31.10 9.87 21.16
N LYS A 10 -30.48 8.69 21.12
CA LYS A 10 -30.81 7.64 20.14
C LYS A 10 -31.49 6.39 20.72
N SER A 11 -31.96 6.42 21.97
CA SER A 11 -32.52 5.23 22.63
C SER A 11 -33.78 5.49 23.46
N ALA A 12 -34.74 6.24 22.91
CA ALA A 12 -36.10 6.30 23.47
C ALA A 12 -37.14 6.71 22.41
N ALA A 13 -37.71 5.74 21.70
CA ALA A 13 -39.05 5.84 21.12
C ALA A 13 -39.48 4.47 20.58
N ALA A 14 -39.94 3.57 21.47
CA ALA A 14 -40.76 2.44 21.11
C ALA A 14 -41.97 2.39 22.05
N ALA A 15 -43.15 2.30 21.43
CA ALA A 15 -44.48 2.00 21.98
C ALA A 15 -45.26 3.09 22.72
N SER A 16 -46.18 3.74 21.99
CA SER A 16 -47.61 3.78 22.36
C SER A 16 -48.44 4.32 21.19
N ALA A 17 -49.36 3.49 20.67
CA ALA A 17 -50.34 3.85 19.65
C ALA A 17 -51.61 4.42 20.29
N VAL A 18 -52.29 5.39 19.65
CA VAL A 18 -53.72 5.40 19.24
C VAL A 18 -54.00 6.68 18.40
N ALA A 19 -54.87 6.51 17.41
CA ALA A 19 -55.21 7.35 16.27
C ALA A 19 -55.78 8.76 16.53
N ALA A 20 -55.45 9.69 15.61
CA ALA A 20 -56.37 10.72 15.12
C ALA A 20 -55.96 11.11 13.69
N ALA A 21 -56.89 11.00 12.74
CA ALA A 21 -56.72 11.39 11.35
C ALA A 21 -56.92 12.90 11.18
N THR A 22 -55.95 13.59 10.57
CA THR A 22 -56.17 14.88 9.89
C THR A 22 -55.16 15.05 8.76
N HIS A 23 -55.68 15.30 7.55
CA HIS A 23 -54.94 15.61 6.33
C HIS A 23 -54.05 16.85 6.49
N ILE A 24 -52.74 16.74 6.22
CA ILE A 24 -51.90 17.88 5.83
C ILE A 24 -50.89 17.42 4.75
N VAL A 25 -51.15 17.90 3.54
CA VAL A 25 -50.25 18.33 2.46
C VAL A 25 -48.97 17.50 2.24
N GLN A 26 -48.96 16.76 1.14
CA GLN A 26 -47.73 16.38 0.45
C GLN A 26 -47.06 17.66 -0.04
N ASP A 27 -45.94 18.06 0.58
CA ASP A 27 -45.03 19.01 -0.04
C ASP A 27 -44.23 18.29 -1.13
N PRO A 28 -44.36 18.66 -2.41
CA PRO A 28 -43.44 18.23 -3.42
C PRO A 28 -42.19 19.11 -3.27
N VAL A 29 -41.29 18.75 -2.35
CA VAL A 29 -39.92 19.27 -2.43
C VAL A 29 -39.32 18.69 -3.69
N GLN A 30 -39.40 19.52 -4.72
CA GLN A 30 -38.69 19.47 -5.98
C GLN A 30 -37.50 18.52 -5.94
N ALA A 31 -37.66 17.41 -6.67
CA ALA A 31 -36.54 16.78 -7.35
C ALA A 31 -35.90 17.85 -8.25
N GLN A 32 -34.94 18.58 -7.69
CA GLN A 32 -34.10 19.51 -8.43
C GLN A 32 -33.11 18.64 -9.22
N SER A 33 -33.50 18.29 -10.43
CA SER A 33 -32.61 17.61 -11.36
C SER A 33 -31.56 18.61 -11.87
N LYS A 34 -30.30 18.19 -11.71
CA LYS A 34 -29.06 18.71 -12.30
C LYS A 34 -28.59 20.11 -11.87
N ALA A 35 -27.57 20.12 -11.01
CA ALA A 35 -26.43 21.02 -11.20
C ALA A 35 -25.13 20.19 -11.18
N ALA A 36 -24.44 20.14 -12.31
CA ALA A 36 -22.99 20.16 -12.26
C ALA A 36 -22.59 21.41 -11.47
N SER A 37 -21.72 21.32 -10.44
CA SER A 37 -21.03 22.43 -9.73
C SER A 37 -21.08 22.38 -8.18
N GLU A 38 -20.65 21.30 -7.53
CA GLU A 38 -19.99 21.47 -6.21
C GLU A 38 -18.67 20.69 -6.21
N LYS A 39 -17.57 21.44 -6.04
CA LYS A 39 -16.23 20.91 -5.85
C LYS A 39 -16.21 20.11 -4.56
N LEU A 40 -15.61 18.92 -4.59
CA LEU A 40 -15.40 18.16 -3.35
C LEU A 40 -14.27 18.81 -2.55
N GLY A 41 -14.54 19.11 -1.28
CA GLY A 41 -13.55 19.66 -0.36
C GLY A 41 -12.60 18.56 0.12
N ILE A 42 -11.30 18.78 -0.08
CA ILE A 42 -10.24 17.80 0.20
C ILE A 42 -9.33 18.32 1.31
N ALA A 43 -9.02 17.47 2.30
CA ALA A 43 -7.88 17.68 3.17
C ALA A 43 -6.79 16.65 2.86
N VAL A 44 -5.56 17.12 2.64
CA VAL A 44 -4.40 16.24 2.40
C VAL A 44 -3.60 16.10 3.68
N ILE A 45 -3.43 14.86 4.15
CA ILE A 45 -2.72 14.52 5.38
C ILE A 45 -1.39 13.85 5.03
N GLY A 46 -0.29 14.47 5.45
CA GLY A 46 1.07 14.16 4.97
C GLY A 46 1.33 14.85 3.63
N ALA A 47 2.12 15.92 3.66
CA ALA A 47 2.33 16.85 2.54
C ALA A 47 3.77 16.82 1.97
N GLY A 48 4.58 15.85 2.42
CA GLY A 48 5.93 15.59 1.92
C GLY A 48 5.97 15.12 0.46
N GLY A 49 6.92 14.23 0.10
CA GLY A 49 7.18 13.86 -1.29
C GLY A 49 5.94 13.48 -2.11
N ARG A 50 5.22 12.42 -1.68
CA ARG A 50 4.02 11.96 -2.38
C ARG A 50 2.79 12.85 -2.11
N GLY A 51 2.66 13.39 -0.91
CA GLY A 51 1.61 14.36 -0.55
C GLY A 51 1.63 15.61 -1.42
N SER A 52 2.81 16.10 -1.80
CA SER A 52 2.97 17.21 -2.76
C SER A 52 2.36 16.89 -4.13
N SER A 53 2.43 15.62 -4.58
CA SER A 53 1.71 15.18 -5.79
C SER A 53 0.20 15.23 -5.58
N HIS A 54 -0.32 14.76 -4.44
CA HIS A 54 -1.76 14.80 -4.15
C HIS A 54 -2.30 16.23 -4.15
N LEU A 55 -1.59 17.15 -3.47
CA LEU A 55 -1.90 18.58 -3.48
C LEU A 55 -1.95 19.13 -4.90
N SER A 56 -0.95 18.81 -5.71
CA SER A 56 -0.84 19.23 -7.11
C SER A 56 -1.97 18.70 -7.99
N GLU A 57 -2.33 17.43 -7.83
CA GLU A 57 -3.39 16.77 -8.59
C GLU A 57 -4.75 17.34 -8.21
N PHE A 58 -5.15 17.31 -6.93
CA PHE A 58 -6.46 17.81 -6.52
C PHE A 58 -6.65 19.31 -6.77
N ALA A 59 -5.63 20.14 -6.53
CA ALA A 59 -5.71 21.58 -6.78
C ALA A 59 -5.80 21.94 -8.28
N GLY A 60 -5.39 21.01 -9.16
CA GLY A 60 -5.47 21.18 -10.61
C GLY A 60 -6.82 20.80 -11.21
N ARG A 61 -7.81 20.42 -10.40
CA ARG A 61 -9.09 19.90 -10.87
C ARG A 61 -10.23 20.89 -10.68
N ASP A 62 -11.17 20.85 -11.61
CA ASP A 62 -12.38 21.68 -11.55
C ASP A 62 -13.48 21.07 -10.65
N ASP A 63 -13.34 19.79 -10.29
CA ASP A 63 -14.30 19.03 -9.48
C ASP A 63 -13.85 18.81 -8.03
N ALA A 64 -12.74 19.43 -7.61
CA ALA A 64 -12.20 19.36 -6.25
C ALA A 64 -11.59 20.71 -5.79
N GLU A 65 -11.45 20.88 -4.49
CA GLU A 65 -10.72 21.99 -3.89
C GLU A 65 -9.96 21.52 -2.66
N VAL A 66 -8.66 21.83 -2.57
CA VAL A 66 -7.86 21.53 -1.37
C VAL A 66 -8.15 22.59 -0.31
N LEU A 67 -8.80 22.20 0.77
CA LEU A 67 -9.16 23.08 1.88
C LEU A 67 -8.10 23.12 2.96
N TYR A 68 -7.45 21.98 3.20
CA TYR A 68 -6.48 21.82 4.28
C TYR A 68 -5.23 21.06 3.82
N ILE A 69 -4.08 21.53 4.30
CA ILE A 69 -2.81 20.81 4.34
C ILE A 69 -2.58 20.42 5.79
N CYS A 70 -2.54 19.12 6.08
CA CYS A 70 -2.27 18.61 7.42
C CYS A 70 -0.91 17.93 7.48
N ASP A 71 0.02 18.45 8.27
CA ASP A 71 1.34 17.83 8.45
C ASP A 71 1.94 18.17 9.81
N VAL A 72 2.51 17.17 10.48
CA VAL A 72 3.15 17.33 11.78
C VAL A 72 4.44 18.17 11.70
N ASP A 73 5.04 18.26 10.51
CA ASP A 73 6.20 19.09 10.21
C ASP A 73 5.77 20.46 9.66
N GLU A 74 5.94 21.52 10.45
CA GLU A 74 5.56 22.89 10.08
C GLU A 74 6.24 23.39 8.80
N ALA A 75 7.38 22.81 8.42
CA ALA A 75 8.07 23.17 7.19
C ALA A 75 7.21 22.88 5.93
N GLN A 76 6.18 22.02 6.03
CA GLN A 76 5.27 21.74 4.93
C GLN A 76 4.21 22.84 4.72
N ALA A 77 4.05 23.80 5.64
CA ALA A 77 3.11 24.92 5.48
C ALA A 77 3.37 25.74 4.19
N GLY A 78 4.63 25.84 3.77
CA GLY A 78 5.01 26.54 2.53
C GLY A 78 4.41 25.96 1.25
N LYS A 79 3.86 24.73 1.28
CA LYS A 79 3.18 24.11 0.14
C LYS A 79 1.87 24.81 -0.24
N ALA A 80 1.26 25.54 0.70
CA ALA A 80 0.00 26.26 0.48
C ALA A 80 0.06 27.24 -0.69
N ALA A 81 1.18 27.94 -0.89
CA ALA A 81 1.36 28.87 -2.00
C ALA A 81 1.28 28.20 -3.38
N GLY A 82 1.80 26.97 -3.50
CA GLY A 82 1.73 26.19 -4.73
C GLY A 82 0.30 25.74 -5.05
N VAL A 83 -0.48 25.41 -4.02
CA VAL A 83 -1.90 25.07 -4.13
C VAL A 83 -2.71 26.32 -4.50
N GLU A 84 -2.50 27.44 -3.81
CA GLU A 84 -3.18 28.72 -4.08
C GLU A 84 -3.02 29.14 -5.55
N LYS A 85 -1.80 29.04 -6.08
CA LYS A 85 -1.52 29.35 -7.48
C LYS A 85 -2.35 28.53 -8.47
N LYS A 86 -2.71 27.29 -8.11
CA LYS A 86 -3.46 26.36 -8.98
C LYS A 86 -4.97 26.54 -8.87
N GLN A 87 -5.50 26.61 -7.65
CA GLN A 87 -6.95 26.63 -7.41
C GLN A 87 -7.52 28.02 -7.10
N GLY A 88 -6.67 29.05 -6.95
CA GLY A 88 -7.06 30.44 -6.69
C GLY A 88 -7.29 30.79 -5.21
N ARG A 89 -7.18 29.82 -4.29
CA ARG A 89 -7.34 30.02 -2.84
C ARG A 89 -6.34 29.20 -2.05
N ALA A 90 -5.65 29.82 -1.10
CA ALA A 90 -4.74 29.12 -0.21
C ALA A 90 -5.49 28.13 0.71
N PRO A 91 -5.03 26.87 0.82
CA PRO A 91 -5.52 25.95 1.84
C PRO A 91 -5.02 26.38 3.22
N LYS A 92 -5.75 26.03 4.28
CA LYS A 92 -5.30 26.22 5.65
C LYS A 92 -4.27 25.15 6.02
N PHE A 93 -3.20 25.55 6.70
CA PHE A 93 -2.27 24.59 7.30
C PHE A 93 -2.68 24.24 8.74
N VAL A 94 -2.65 22.95 9.09
CA VAL A 94 -2.96 22.46 10.44
C VAL A 94 -2.00 21.33 10.79
N GLN A 95 -1.30 21.39 11.93
CA GLN A 95 -0.41 20.27 12.31
C GLN A 95 -1.17 18.99 12.69
N ASP A 96 -2.31 19.15 13.33
CA ASP A 96 -3.15 18.06 13.82
C ASP A 96 -4.40 17.88 12.97
N PHE A 97 -4.40 16.86 12.11
CA PHE A 97 -5.50 16.57 11.20
C PHE A 97 -6.83 16.29 11.90
N ARG A 98 -6.82 15.88 13.18
CA ARG A 98 -8.05 15.57 13.94
C ARG A 98 -8.96 16.79 14.04
N LYS A 99 -8.38 18.00 14.04
CA LYS A 99 -9.11 19.28 14.07
C LYS A 99 -9.91 19.55 12.78
N VAL A 100 -9.57 18.85 11.70
CA VAL A 100 -10.20 19.02 10.37
C VAL A 100 -11.35 18.04 10.17
N LEU A 101 -11.38 16.93 10.91
CA LEU A 101 -12.39 15.88 10.74
C LEU A 101 -13.83 16.35 11.00
N ASP A 102 -14.01 17.32 11.89
CA ASP A 102 -15.33 17.89 12.21
C ASP A 102 -15.79 18.99 11.24
N ASP A 103 -14.95 19.41 10.28
CA ASP A 103 -15.31 20.44 9.31
C ASP A 103 -16.28 19.86 8.26
N PRO A 104 -17.54 20.33 8.18
CA PRO A 104 -18.51 19.81 7.22
C PRO A 104 -18.19 20.14 5.77
N SER A 105 -17.29 21.10 5.49
CA SER A 105 -16.85 21.43 4.13
C SER A 105 -15.82 20.45 3.57
N VAL A 106 -15.23 19.60 4.41
CA VAL A 106 -14.32 18.54 3.96
C VAL A 106 -15.14 17.29 3.65
N ASP A 107 -15.16 16.88 2.39
CA ASP A 107 -15.83 15.65 1.93
C ASP A 107 -14.89 14.45 1.98
N CYS A 108 -13.63 14.68 1.62
CA CYS A 108 -12.63 13.64 1.45
C CYS A 108 -11.33 13.95 2.19
N ILE A 109 -10.71 12.90 2.71
CA ILE A 109 -9.33 12.91 3.15
C ILE A 109 -8.47 12.20 2.11
N SER A 110 -7.32 12.77 1.79
CA SER A 110 -6.27 12.06 1.06
C SER A 110 -5.05 11.93 1.95
N THR A 111 -4.60 10.69 2.23
CA THR A 111 -3.43 10.47 3.09
C THR A 111 -2.23 9.91 2.33
N ALA A 112 -1.08 10.55 2.54
CA ALA A 112 0.25 10.15 2.09
C ALA A 112 1.23 10.19 3.27
N THR A 113 0.75 9.77 4.44
CA THR A 113 1.54 9.63 5.67
C THR A 113 2.50 8.44 5.58
N PRO A 114 3.38 8.20 6.56
CA PRO A 114 4.10 6.93 6.64
C PRO A 114 3.16 5.72 6.81
N ASN A 115 3.60 4.52 6.42
CA ASN A 115 2.76 3.31 6.41
C ASN A 115 2.04 3.04 7.72
N HIS A 116 2.70 3.25 8.86
CA HIS A 116 2.11 3.05 10.20
C HIS A 116 0.88 3.91 10.48
N TRP A 117 0.66 5.01 9.75
CA TRP A 117 -0.47 5.91 9.94
C TRP A 117 -1.66 5.63 9.02
N HIS A 118 -1.44 4.95 7.89
CA HIS A 118 -2.42 4.86 6.81
C HIS A 118 -3.79 4.37 7.26
N SER A 119 -3.86 3.23 7.96
CA SER A 119 -5.16 2.68 8.38
C SER A 119 -5.82 3.51 9.47
N LEU A 120 -5.07 3.99 10.48
CA LEU A 120 -5.66 4.75 11.59
C LEU A 120 -6.24 6.10 11.13
N VAL A 121 -5.47 6.87 10.34
CA VAL A 121 -5.96 8.13 9.75
C VAL A 121 -7.22 7.89 8.92
N SER A 122 -7.19 6.84 8.09
CA SER A 122 -8.31 6.49 7.22
C SER A 122 -9.55 6.12 8.06
N ILE A 123 -9.41 5.28 9.09
CA ILE A 123 -10.53 4.87 9.93
C ILE A 123 -11.12 6.04 10.71
N TRP A 124 -10.29 6.93 11.28
CA TRP A 124 -10.80 8.13 11.94
C TRP A 124 -11.53 9.07 10.97
N ALA A 125 -11.04 9.20 9.74
CA ALA A 125 -11.72 9.94 8.69
C ALA A 125 -13.08 9.31 8.35
N LEU A 126 -13.15 7.99 8.19
CA LEU A 126 -14.41 7.28 7.96
C LEU A 126 -15.40 7.49 9.11
N GLN A 127 -14.94 7.36 10.36
CA GLN A 127 -15.77 7.60 11.55
C GLN A 127 -16.32 9.04 11.63
N ALA A 128 -15.62 10.00 11.02
CA ALA A 128 -16.06 11.39 10.86
C ALA A 128 -16.92 11.62 9.60
N GLY A 129 -17.31 10.56 8.88
CA GLY A 129 -18.16 10.64 7.69
C GLY A 129 -17.43 11.02 6.41
N LYS A 130 -16.10 10.93 6.37
CA LYS A 130 -15.28 11.38 5.24
C LYS A 130 -14.89 10.21 4.33
N HIS A 131 -14.92 10.44 3.02
CA HIS A 131 -14.36 9.50 2.05
C HIS A 131 -12.84 9.53 2.07
N VAL A 132 -12.17 8.45 1.67
CA VAL A 132 -10.72 8.33 1.83
C VAL A 132 -10.02 7.89 0.55
N TYR A 133 -9.02 8.66 0.13
CA TYR A 133 -7.94 8.19 -0.73
C TYR A 133 -6.72 7.88 0.13
N VAL A 134 -6.27 6.63 0.15
CA VAL A 134 -5.15 6.18 1.00
C VAL A 134 -4.00 5.69 0.12
N GLU A 135 -2.79 6.21 0.33
CA GLU A 135 -1.61 5.71 -0.38
C GLU A 135 -1.32 4.24 -0.05
N LYS A 136 -0.65 3.59 -1.01
CA LYS A 136 -0.16 2.23 -0.81
C LYS A 136 1.10 2.22 0.08
N PRO A 137 1.31 1.17 0.88
CA PRO A 137 0.37 0.09 1.18
C PRO A 137 -0.74 0.62 2.10
N VAL A 138 -1.97 0.12 2.03
CA VAL A 138 -3.10 0.74 2.77
C VAL A 138 -3.02 0.58 4.29
N SER A 139 -2.08 -0.26 4.75
CA SER A 139 -1.88 -0.63 6.14
C SER A 139 -0.44 -0.98 6.44
N HIS A 140 -0.09 -1.02 7.73
CA HIS A 140 1.22 -1.49 8.19
C HIS A 140 1.28 -3.00 8.45
N ASN A 141 0.14 -3.63 8.71
CA ASN A 141 -0.01 -5.07 8.89
C ASN A 141 -1.35 -5.58 8.33
N VAL A 142 -1.55 -6.89 8.34
CA VAL A 142 -2.73 -7.56 7.78
C VAL A 142 -4.00 -7.11 8.51
N TRP A 143 -3.98 -7.14 9.84
CA TRP A 143 -5.16 -6.82 10.65
C TRP A 143 -5.65 -5.39 10.41
N GLU A 144 -4.76 -4.40 10.38
CA GLU A 144 -5.12 -3.00 10.14
C GLU A 144 -5.81 -2.76 8.79
N GLY A 145 -5.34 -3.44 7.73
CA GLY A 145 -5.94 -3.35 6.39
C GLY A 145 -7.35 -3.94 6.37
N ARG A 146 -7.53 -5.09 7.06
CA ARG A 146 -8.84 -5.71 7.25
C ARG A 146 -9.78 -4.77 8.00
N GLN A 147 -9.32 -4.15 9.09
CA GLN A 147 -10.16 -3.20 9.82
C GLN A 147 -10.58 -2.00 8.96
N LEU A 148 -9.68 -1.47 8.12
CA LEU A 148 -10.01 -0.37 7.22
C LEU A 148 -11.10 -0.77 6.20
N LEU A 149 -10.99 -1.95 5.61
CA LEU A 149 -12.02 -2.52 4.73
C LEU A 149 -13.36 -2.65 5.47
N GLU A 150 -13.38 -3.28 6.64
CA GLU A 150 -14.62 -3.50 7.40
C GLU A 150 -15.27 -2.17 7.83
N TRP A 151 -14.49 -1.16 8.21
CA TRP A 151 -15.01 0.18 8.50
C TRP A 151 -15.60 0.86 7.27
N SER A 152 -14.97 0.74 6.11
CA SER A 152 -15.51 1.25 4.83
C SER A 152 -16.89 0.63 4.54
N ARG A 153 -17.02 -0.69 4.71
CA ARG A 153 -18.29 -1.42 4.54
C ARG A 153 -19.34 -0.99 5.56
N LYS A 154 -18.97 -0.94 6.84
CA LYS A 154 -19.87 -0.58 7.95
C LYS A 154 -20.47 0.82 7.80
N LEU A 155 -19.69 1.76 7.28
CA LEU A 155 -20.10 3.16 7.14
C LEU A 155 -20.57 3.51 5.71
N ASN A 156 -20.48 2.56 4.78
CA ASN A 156 -20.79 2.75 3.36
C ASN A 156 -20.07 3.97 2.74
N LEU A 157 -18.77 4.09 3.06
CA LEU A 157 -17.93 5.20 2.61
C LEU A 157 -16.85 4.69 1.65
N MET A 158 -16.69 5.42 0.54
CA MET A 158 -15.71 5.14 -0.49
C MET A 158 -14.27 5.24 0.05
N VAL A 159 -13.49 4.17 -0.15
CA VAL A 159 -12.07 4.13 0.16
C VAL A 159 -11.32 3.60 -1.07
N GLN A 160 -10.38 4.39 -1.59
CA GLN A 160 -9.54 4.01 -2.72
C GLN A 160 -8.06 3.95 -2.32
N CYS A 161 -7.42 2.82 -2.60
CA CYS A 161 -5.98 2.63 -2.50
C CYS A 161 -5.24 3.30 -3.65
N GLY A 162 -4.07 3.88 -3.39
CA GLY A 162 -3.19 4.51 -4.38
C GLY A 162 -2.48 3.58 -5.37
N THR A 163 -3.04 2.41 -5.67
CA THR A 163 -2.58 1.47 -6.72
C THR A 163 -3.00 1.96 -8.11
N GLN A 164 -2.39 3.06 -8.56
CA GLN A 164 -2.72 3.78 -9.81
C GLN A 164 -2.80 2.90 -11.07
N SER A 165 -2.02 1.82 -11.12
CA SER A 165 -2.04 0.84 -12.22
C SER A 165 -3.44 0.28 -12.50
N ARG A 166 -4.31 0.18 -11.48
CA ARG A 166 -5.70 -0.26 -11.65
C ARG A 166 -6.54 0.66 -12.52
N SER A 167 -6.18 1.95 -12.60
CA SER A 167 -6.84 2.90 -13.49
C SER A 167 -6.26 2.93 -14.90
N SER A 168 -5.16 2.23 -15.20
CA SER A 168 -4.59 2.18 -16.54
C SER A 168 -5.47 1.34 -17.49
N PRO A 169 -5.99 1.91 -18.59
CA PRO A 169 -6.70 1.14 -19.60
C PRO A 169 -5.81 0.04 -20.20
N SER A 170 -4.53 0.34 -20.43
CA SER A 170 -3.59 -0.61 -21.01
C SER A 170 -3.38 -1.86 -20.16
N LEU A 171 -3.32 -1.71 -18.83
CA LEU A 171 -3.18 -2.85 -17.93
C LEU A 171 -4.49 -3.62 -17.78
N ARG A 172 -5.64 -2.94 -17.76
CA ARG A 172 -6.96 -3.61 -17.79
C ARG A 172 -7.11 -4.50 -19.01
N GLU A 173 -6.74 -3.99 -20.18
CA GLU A 173 -6.81 -4.74 -21.44
C GLU A 173 -5.81 -5.91 -21.47
N ALA A 174 -4.59 -5.72 -20.98
CA ALA A 174 -3.59 -6.78 -20.89
C ALA A 174 -4.01 -7.90 -19.92
N VAL A 175 -4.56 -7.55 -18.75
CA VAL A 175 -5.09 -8.53 -17.79
C VAL A 175 -6.25 -9.30 -18.41
N ALA A 176 -7.20 -8.61 -19.03
CA ALA A 176 -8.32 -9.26 -19.71
C ALA A 176 -7.86 -10.19 -20.85
N PHE A 177 -6.82 -9.80 -21.59
CA PHE A 177 -6.22 -10.63 -22.63
C PHE A 177 -5.65 -11.93 -22.07
N VAL A 178 -4.85 -11.87 -21.01
CA VAL A 178 -4.27 -13.07 -20.37
C VAL A 178 -5.37 -13.95 -19.76
N GLN A 179 -6.29 -13.36 -19.00
CA GLN A 179 -7.39 -14.08 -18.35
C GLN A 179 -8.38 -14.70 -19.34
N SER A 180 -8.44 -14.20 -20.59
CA SER A 180 -9.22 -14.83 -21.65
C SER A 180 -8.62 -16.14 -22.19
N GLY A 181 -7.41 -16.52 -21.74
CA GLY A 181 -6.75 -17.77 -22.13
C GLY A 181 -5.97 -17.69 -23.45
N LYS A 182 -5.79 -16.50 -24.02
CA LYS A 182 -5.11 -16.30 -25.32
C LYS A 182 -3.62 -16.64 -25.34
N LEU A 183 -3.00 -16.85 -24.19
CA LEU A 183 -1.62 -17.36 -24.05
C LEU A 183 -1.58 -18.74 -23.36
N GLY A 184 -2.71 -19.44 -23.28
CA GLY A 184 -2.85 -20.66 -22.48
C GLY A 184 -2.92 -20.38 -20.98
N LYS A 185 -2.79 -21.44 -20.17
CA LYS A 185 -2.87 -21.35 -18.70
C LYS A 185 -1.68 -20.55 -18.14
N ILE A 186 -1.92 -19.72 -17.13
CA ILE A 186 -0.84 -19.07 -16.37
C ILE A 186 -0.05 -20.13 -15.60
N GLN A 187 1.27 -20.09 -15.73
CA GLN A 187 2.20 -20.98 -15.03
C GLN A 187 2.77 -20.33 -13.76
N TYR A 188 3.09 -19.03 -13.81
CA TYR A 188 3.54 -18.25 -12.67
C TYR A 188 3.51 -16.74 -12.95
N ALA A 189 3.58 -15.94 -11.90
CA ALA A 189 3.84 -14.51 -11.97
C ALA A 189 5.07 -14.11 -11.13
N ILE A 190 5.93 -13.23 -11.65
CA ILE A 190 7.07 -12.67 -10.93
C ILE A 190 6.95 -11.14 -10.94
N GLY A 191 6.84 -10.54 -9.75
CA GLY A 191 7.03 -9.11 -9.55
C GLY A 191 8.49 -8.80 -9.21
N THR A 192 9.05 -7.77 -9.82
CA THR A 192 10.44 -7.35 -9.61
C THR A 192 10.50 -5.92 -9.07
N CYS A 193 11.36 -5.71 -8.08
CA CYS A 193 11.84 -4.40 -7.66
C CYS A 193 13.37 -4.44 -7.62
N TYR A 194 13.98 -4.34 -8.80
CA TYR A 194 15.42 -4.21 -8.96
C TYR A 194 15.75 -2.72 -9.01
N LYS A 195 15.71 -2.10 -7.83
CA LYS A 195 15.83 -0.66 -7.66
C LYS A 195 17.01 -0.35 -6.77
N PRO A 196 17.94 0.53 -7.19
CA PRO A 196 19.12 0.80 -6.41
C PRO A 196 18.73 1.57 -5.14
N ARG A 197 19.07 1.00 -3.98
CA ARG A 197 18.84 1.57 -2.64
C ARG A 197 20.17 1.80 -1.98
N LYS A 198 20.53 3.04 -1.65
CA LYS A 198 21.74 3.30 -0.88
C LYS A 198 21.52 2.86 0.56
N SER A 199 22.62 2.53 1.25
CA SER A 199 22.61 2.48 2.70
C SER A 199 22.01 3.76 3.27
N ILE A 200 21.22 3.62 4.33
CA ILE A 200 20.63 4.77 5.03
C ILE A 200 21.63 5.38 6.03
N GLY A 201 22.77 4.71 6.26
CA GLY A 201 23.72 5.06 7.30
C GLY A 201 23.26 4.70 8.70
N LYS A 202 24.12 4.94 9.68
CA LYS A 202 23.88 4.68 11.10
C LYS A 202 24.53 5.78 11.92
N LEU A 203 23.83 6.23 12.95
CA LEU A 203 24.32 7.23 13.90
C LEU A 203 24.81 6.53 15.17
N ASP A 204 25.83 7.10 15.81
CA ASP A 204 26.31 6.64 17.13
C ASP A 204 25.44 7.16 18.28
N LYS A 205 24.59 8.16 18.02
CA LYS A 205 23.68 8.79 18.98
C LYS A 205 22.28 8.90 18.38
N PRO A 206 21.22 8.94 19.21
CA PRO A 206 19.87 9.16 18.72
C PRO A 206 19.75 10.44 17.88
N LEU A 207 18.95 10.36 16.81
CA LEU A 207 18.61 11.48 15.94
C LEU A 207 17.90 12.56 16.76
N VAL A 208 18.42 13.79 16.70
CA VAL A 208 17.74 14.95 17.27
C VAL A 208 16.60 15.34 16.34
N ILE A 209 15.36 15.22 16.83
CA ILE A 209 14.18 15.61 16.06
C ILE A 209 14.04 17.14 16.09
N PRO A 210 13.92 17.81 14.94
CA PRO A 210 13.69 19.26 14.89
C PRO A 210 12.43 19.67 15.68
N ALA A 211 12.52 20.79 16.41
CA ALA A 211 11.44 21.26 17.29
C ALA A 211 10.14 21.67 16.54
N ASN A 212 10.24 21.92 15.23
CA ASN A 212 9.10 22.24 14.36
C ASN A 212 8.32 20.99 13.90
N ILE A 213 8.71 19.80 14.35
CA ILE A 213 8.02 18.54 14.07
C ILE A 213 7.37 18.04 15.35
N ASP A 214 6.04 17.87 15.34
CA ASP A 214 5.36 17.13 16.40
C ASP A 214 5.72 15.65 16.30
N TYR A 215 6.80 15.25 16.97
CA TYR A 215 7.30 13.87 16.92
C TYR A 215 6.34 12.87 17.57
N ASP A 216 5.57 13.31 18.56
CA ASP A 216 4.61 12.44 19.23
C ASP A 216 3.49 12.02 18.28
N MET A 217 2.96 13.00 17.54
CA MET A 217 2.01 12.77 16.48
C MET A 217 2.65 12.12 15.25
N TRP A 218 3.92 12.40 14.94
CA TRP A 218 4.63 11.68 13.86
C TRP A 218 4.67 10.18 14.13
N CYS A 219 5.03 9.75 15.36
CA CYS A 219 5.02 8.34 15.74
C CYS A 219 3.61 7.75 15.68
N GLY A 220 2.62 8.47 16.20
CA GLY A 220 1.22 8.01 16.21
C GLY A 220 1.08 6.59 16.78
N PRO A 221 0.58 5.62 16.01
CA PRO A 221 0.46 4.24 16.47
C PRO A 221 1.80 3.51 16.64
N ALA A 222 2.91 3.99 16.06
CA ALA A 222 4.21 3.32 16.08
C ALA A 222 4.93 3.54 17.40
N GLU A 223 5.76 2.60 17.82
CA GLU A 223 6.48 2.72 19.08
C GLU A 223 7.39 3.96 19.06
N LYS A 224 7.39 4.71 20.15
CA LYS A 224 8.22 5.90 20.30
C LYS A 224 9.58 5.48 20.85
N VAL A 225 10.51 5.23 19.94
CA VAL A 225 11.87 4.75 20.23
C VAL A 225 12.92 5.76 19.78
N ASP A 226 14.13 5.63 20.34
CA ASP A 226 15.31 6.35 19.87
C ASP A 226 15.66 5.89 18.44
N LEU A 227 15.90 6.85 17.55
CA LEU A 227 16.22 6.58 16.15
C LEU A 227 17.72 6.72 15.92
N TYR A 228 18.38 5.68 15.42
CA TYR A 228 19.82 5.72 15.11
C TYR A 228 20.09 5.87 13.61
N ARG A 229 19.14 6.46 12.87
CA ARG A 229 19.24 6.73 11.43
C ARG A 229 19.38 8.24 11.14
N PRO A 230 20.12 8.65 10.10
CA PRO A 230 20.42 10.06 9.84
C PRO A 230 19.22 10.93 9.46
N LYS A 231 18.14 10.35 8.92
CA LYS A 231 16.94 11.10 8.52
C LYS A 231 15.68 10.52 9.15
N LEU A 232 14.81 11.40 9.62
CA LEU A 232 13.45 11.05 10.03
C LEU A 232 12.61 10.69 8.79
N HIS A 233 12.56 11.63 7.85
CA HIS A 233 11.80 11.52 6.61
C HIS A 233 12.50 10.60 5.61
N TYR A 234 11.70 9.87 4.84
CA TYR A 234 12.08 8.84 3.87
C TYR A 234 12.72 7.58 4.46
N ASP A 235 13.65 7.67 5.42
CA ASP A 235 14.31 6.47 5.95
C ASP A 235 13.36 5.59 6.78
N TRP A 236 12.18 6.09 7.14
CA TRP A 236 11.14 5.36 7.88
C TRP A 236 10.64 4.12 7.12
N HIS A 237 10.84 4.06 5.79
CA HIS A 237 10.50 2.88 5.00
C HIS A 237 11.31 1.65 5.45
N TRP A 238 12.53 1.85 5.96
CA TRP A 238 13.51 0.79 6.21
C TRP A 238 13.53 0.30 7.67
N ASP A 239 12.47 0.58 8.40
CA ASP A 239 12.28 0.21 9.80
C ASP A 239 10.90 -0.44 9.98
N PHE A 240 10.86 -1.70 10.42
CA PHE A 240 9.63 -2.46 10.68
C PHE A 240 8.71 -1.85 11.74
N ASN A 241 9.16 -0.87 12.53
CA ASN A 241 8.28 -0.11 13.43
C ASN A 241 7.39 0.89 12.65
N THR A 242 7.91 1.45 11.56
CA THR A 242 7.27 2.57 10.83
C THR A 242 6.93 2.28 9.36
N GLY A 243 7.53 1.25 8.77
CA GLY A 243 7.46 0.90 7.35
C GLY A 243 7.66 -0.60 7.10
N ASN A 244 7.73 -0.98 5.83
CA ASN A 244 7.75 -2.40 5.42
C ASN A 244 8.79 -2.69 4.32
N GLY A 245 9.89 -1.92 4.30
CA GLY A 245 10.95 -2.04 3.30
C GLY A 245 10.46 -1.80 1.89
N ASP A 246 11.16 -2.41 0.91
CA ASP A 246 10.74 -2.28 -0.49
C ASP A 246 9.46 -3.05 -0.79
N MET A 247 9.11 -4.05 0.03
CA MET A 247 7.84 -4.77 -0.08
C MET A 247 6.64 -3.83 0.07
N GLY A 248 6.62 -2.98 1.10
CA GLY A 248 5.58 -1.94 1.23
C GLY A 248 5.82 -0.70 0.37
N ASN A 249 7.08 -0.37 0.02
CA ASN A 249 7.37 0.85 -0.74
C ASN A 249 7.03 0.70 -2.23
N GLN A 250 7.68 -0.23 -2.93
CA GLN A 250 7.49 -0.47 -4.36
C GLN A 250 6.70 -1.75 -4.60
N GLY A 251 7.00 -2.80 -3.86
CA GLY A 251 6.54 -4.14 -4.13
C GLY A 251 5.04 -4.30 -4.17
N ILE A 252 4.30 -3.59 -3.33
CA ILE A 252 2.85 -3.51 -3.39
C ILE A 252 2.29 -3.19 -4.79
N HIS A 253 2.95 -2.36 -5.60
CA HIS A 253 2.48 -2.08 -6.96
C HIS A 253 2.57 -3.32 -7.86
N GLN A 254 3.71 -4.00 -7.85
CA GLN A 254 3.93 -5.19 -8.66
C GLN A 254 3.19 -6.41 -8.11
N MET A 255 3.08 -6.53 -6.78
CA MET A 255 2.28 -7.54 -6.10
C MET A 255 0.81 -7.42 -6.52
N ASP A 256 0.27 -6.20 -6.54
CA ASP A 256 -1.10 -5.93 -6.98
C ASP A 256 -1.31 -6.29 -8.46
N ILE A 257 -0.41 -5.87 -9.35
CA ILE A 257 -0.50 -6.20 -10.78
C ILE A 257 -0.40 -7.72 -11.00
N ALA A 258 0.55 -8.39 -10.35
CA ALA A 258 0.73 -9.84 -10.48
C ALA A 258 -0.51 -10.60 -9.99
N ARG A 259 -1.03 -10.26 -8.79
CA ARG A 259 -2.27 -10.83 -8.26
C ARG A 259 -3.45 -10.58 -9.21
N TRP A 260 -3.52 -9.39 -9.81
CA TRP A 260 -4.57 -9.05 -10.75
C TRP A 260 -4.54 -9.91 -12.01
N PHE A 261 -3.36 -10.18 -12.59
CA PHE A 261 -3.24 -11.12 -13.71
C PHE A 261 -3.69 -12.53 -13.32
N LEU A 262 -3.27 -13.01 -12.14
CA LEU A 262 -3.67 -14.33 -11.64
C LEU A 262 -5.18 -14.46 -11.38
N GLY A 263 -5.87 -13.33 -11.15
CA GLY A 263 -7.29 -13.32 -10.82
C GLY A 263 -7.58 -13.71 -9.37
N GLU A 264 -6.57 -13.66 -8.50
CA GLU A 264 -6.66 -14.10 -7.11
C GLU A 264 -7.34 -13.03 -6.24
N GLN A 265 -8.40 -13.43 -5.53
CA GLN A 265 -9.25 -12.56 -4.71
C GLN A 265 -9.17 -12.87 -3.21
N GLU A 266 -8.16 -13.65 -2.82
CA GLU A 266 -7.85 -14.00 -1.43
C GLU A 266 -6.33 -13.93 -1.18
N LEU A 267 -5.92 -13.98 0.09
CA LEU A 267 -4.51 -14.11 0.43
C LEU A 267 -3.97 -15.47 0.00
N SER A 268 -2.66 -15.53 -0.24
CA SER A 268 -2.02 -16.80 -0.60
C SER A 268 -2.13 -17.79 0.56
N PRO A 269 -2.54 -19.05 0.32
CA PRO A 269 -2.67 -20.04 1.37
C PRO A 269 -1.31 -20.50 1.90
N ARG A 270 -0.21 -20.15 1.22
CA ARG A 270 1.14 -20.52 1.63
C ARG A 270 2.14 -19.43 1.27
N VAL A 271 3.04 -19.10 2.20
CA VAL A 271 4.09 -18.09 1.98
C VAL A 271 5.44 -18.51 2.56
N MET A 272 6.53 -18.11 1.91
CA MET A 272 7.90 -18.20 2.43
C MET A 272 8.70 -16.98 1.98
N SER A 273 9.69 -16.56 2.78
CA SER A 273 10.67 -15.56 2.38
C SER A 273 12.12 -16.02 2.60
N ILE A 274 13.00 -15.67 1.67
CA ILE A 274 14.45 -15.82 1.77
C ILE A 274 15.08 -14.46 1.45
N GLY A 275 15.91 -13.89 2.33
CA GLY A 275 16.45 -12.55 2.11
C GLY A 275 17.14 -11.93 3.31
N GLY A 276 17.42 -10.63 3.23
CA GLY A 276 17.97 -9.88 4.35
C GLY A 276 18.38 -8.45 4.01
N ARG A 277 18.93 -7.77 5.02
CA ARG A 277 19.68 -6.52 4.90
C ARG A 277 21.14 -6.88 4.54
N LEU A 278 21.38 -7.19 3.27
CA LEU A 278 22.62 -7.76 2.78
C LEU A 278 23.53 -6.69 2.15
N GLY A 279 24.82 -6.73 2.49
CA GLY A 279 25.82 -5.78 1.97
C GLY A 279 25.86 -4.41 2.68
N TYR A 280 25.12 -4.24 3.78
CA TYR A 280 25.11 -3.02 4.58
C TYR A 280 25.37 -3.29 6.07
N ASP A 281 26.11 -2.37 6.70
CA ASP A 281 26.04 -2.10 8.13
C ASP A 281 25.38 -0.72 8.29
N ASP A 282 24.08 -0.72 8.53
CA ASP A 282 23.31 0.51 8.71
C ASP A 282 22.15 0.35 9.71
N ALA A 283 21.38 1.42 9.91
CA ALA A 283 20.28 1.43 10.86
C ALA A 283 18.99 0.74 10.35
N GLY A 284 18.99 0.20 9.12
CA GLY A 284 17.79 -0.42 8.54
C GLY A 284 17.63 -1.87 9.00
N ASN A 285 16.39 -2.27 9.31
CA ASN A 285 16.07 -3.65 9.72
C ASN A 285 15.17 -4.39 8.70
N THR A 286 14.75 -3.74 7.62
CA THR A 286 14.00 -4.37 6.54
C THR A 286 14.92 -4.86 5.41
N PRO A 287 14.58 -5.96 4.71
CA PRO A 287 15.38 -6.46 3.61
C PRO A 287 15.62 -5.43 2.48
N ASN A 288 16.84 -5.40 1.94
CA ASN A 288 17.15 -4.75 0.67
C ASN A 288 17.31 -5.77 -0.47
N THR A 289 17.50 -7.06 -0.15
CA THR A 289 17.53 -8.16 -1.11
C THR A 289 16.69 -9.30 -0.57
N GLN A 290 15.64 -9.70 -1.29
CA GLN A 290 14.64 -10.64 -0.79
C GLN A 290 13.89 -11.33 -1.94
N VAL A 291 13.60 -12.61 -1.76
CA VAL A 291 12.62 -13.38 -2.53
C VAL A 291 11.47 -13.73 -1.59
N VAL A 292 10.24 -13.48 -2.04
CA VAL A 292 9.01 -13.91 -1.35
C VAL A 292 8.22 -14.79 -2.30
N TYR A 293 7.86 -15.98 -1.86
CA TYR A 293 7.05 -16.94 -2.61
C TYR A 293 5.65 -17.01 -2.01
N HIS A 294 4.64 -16.92 -2.87
CA HIS A 294 3.23 -17.13 -2.57
C HIS A 294 2.70 -18.32 -3.39
N GLY A 295 2.29 -19.37 -2.70
CA GLY A 295 1.83 -20.63 -3.29
C GLY A 295 0.32 -20.65 -3.50
N TYR A 296 -0.17 -19.94 -4.51
CA TYR A 296 -1.54 -20.11 -4.98
C TYR A 296 -1.70 -21.43 -5.74
N GLU A 297 -2.89 -22.04 -5.66
CA GLU A 297 -3.20 -23.32 -6.32
C GLU A 297 -3.17 -23.18 -7.85
N ALA A 298 -3.70 -22.07 -8.39
CA ALA A 298 -3.78 -21.86 -9.83
C ALA A 298 -2.39 -21.68 -10.46
N ALA A 299 -1.59 -20.76 -9.92
CA ALA A 299 -0.20 -20.51 -10.29
C ALA A 299 0.51 -19.68 -9.21
N PRO A 300 1.77 -20.00 -8.86
CA PRO A 300 2.50 -19.26 -7.83
C PRO A 300 2.83 -17.82 -8.25
N LEU A 301 2.96 -16.96 -7.23
CA LEU A 301 3.43 -15.58 -7.35
C LEU A 301 4.75 -15.45 -6.59
N ILE A 302 5.79 -14.93 -7.24
CA ILE A 302 7.04 -14.55 -6.57
C ILE A 302 7.23 -13.04 -6.63
N PHE A 303 7.74 -12.47 -5.54
CA PHE A 303 8.24 -11.12 -5.52
C PHE A 303 9.74 -11.08 -5.23
N GLU A 304 10.51 -10.41 -6.08
CA GLU A 304 11.95 -10.26 -5.95
C GLU A 304 12.34 -8.79 -5.70
N THR A 305 13.06 -8.55 -4.61
CA THR A 305 13.65 -7.26 -4.27
C THR A 305 15.17 -7.33 -4.43
N ARG A 306 15.76 -6.33 -5.10
CA ARG A 306 17.22 -6.19 -5.24
C ARG A 306 17.61 -4.73 -5.10
N GLY A 307 18.34 -4.42 -4.04
CA GLY A 307 18.74 -3.07 -3.66
C GLY A 307 20.14 -2.66 -4.09
N LEU A 308 21.01 -3.61 -4.45
CA LEU A 308 22.43 -3.36 -4.72
C LEU A 308 22.69 -3.17 -6.23
N PRO A 309 23.24 -2.03 -6.70
CA PRO A 309 23.66 -1.90 -8.09
C PRO A 309 24.97 -2.65 -8.32
N SER A 310 25.17 -3.21 -9.51
CA SER A 310 26.44 -3.83 -9.91
C SER A 310 27.63 -2.95 -9.53
N LYS A 311 28.62 -3.55 -8.86
CA LYS A 311 29.76 -2.86 -8.23
C LYS A 311 30.58 -2.01 -9.21
N ASP A 312 30.61 -2.40 -10.47
CA ASP A 312 31.40 -1.77 -11.54
C ASP A 312 30.58 -0.81 -12.42
N LEU A 313 29.27 -0.69 -12.19
CA LEU A 313 28.37 0.18 -12.96
C LEU A 313 27.78 1.27 -12.06
N ASP A 314 27.37 2.38 -12.68
CA ASP A 314 26.75 3.46 -11.94
C ASP A 314 25.37 3.06 -11.36
N TRP A 315 24.94 3.78 -10.33
CA TRP A 315 23.65 3.60 -9.64
C TRP A 315 22.42 3.86 -10.53
N LYS A 316 22.59 4.18 -11.81
CA LYS A 316 21.50 4.43 -12.76
C LYS A 316 21.35 3.31 -13.79
N ASN A 317 22.44 2.65 -14.16
CA ASN A 317 22.50 1.71 -15.28
C ASN A 317 22.94 0.29 -14.87
N GLY A 318 23.31 0.08 -13.60
CA GLY A 318 23.87 -1.18 -13.10
C GLY A 318 22.89 -2.14 -12.43
N MET A 319 21.58 -1.98 -12.58
CA MET A 319 20.61 -2.91 -11.96
C MET A 319 20.30 -4.09 -12.86
N ASP A 320 20.10 -5.24 -12.22
CA ASP A 320 19.60 -6.46 -12.83
C ASP A 320 18.29 -6.21 -13.59
N ASN A 321 17.97 -7.07 -14.54
CA ASN A 321 16.67 -7.11 -15.21
C ASN A 321 16.23 -8.56 -15.40
N TYR A 322 14.92 -8.77 -15.41
CA TYR A 322 14.32 -10.04 -15.76
C TYR A 322 13.39 -9.83 -16.96
N ARG A 323 13.72 -10.48 -18.09
CA ARG A 323 13.05 -10.29 -19.39
C ARG A 323 12.90 -8.82 -19.78
N GLY A 324 13.98 -8.04 -19.60
CA GLY A 324 14.01 -6.62 -19.95
C GLY A 324 13.33 -5.69 -18.96
N SER A 325 12.83 -6.18 -17.82
CA SER A 325 12.19 -5.37 -16.78
C SER A 325 12.99 -5.35 -15.48
N GLN A 326 13.22 -4.15 -14.93
CA GLN A 326 13.87 -3.95 -13.63
C GLN A 326 12.83 -3.82 -12.51
N ILE A 327 11.80 -2.99 -12.75
CA ILE A 327 10.68 -2.77 -11.84
C ILE A 327 9.41 -3.06 -12.62
N GLY A 328 8.83 -4.25 -12.43
CA GLY A 328 7.66 -4.65 -13.21
C GLY A 328 7.12 -6.02 -12.86
N VAL A 329 6.24 -6.53 -13.72
CA VAL A 329 5.64 -7.86 -13.57
C VAL A 329 5.84 -8.67 -14.83
N ILE A 330 6.21 -9.93 -14.66
CA ILE A 330 6.29 -10.93 -15.72
C ILE A 330 5.27 -12.00 -15.39
N VAL A 331 4.41 -12.35 -16.35
CA VAL A 331 3.44 -13.44 -16.23
C VAL A 331 3.73 -14.47 -17.30
N GLN A 332 4.20 -15.65 -16.89
CA GLN A 332 4.44 -16.76 -17.81
C GLN A 332 3.15 -17.57 -17.98
N CYS A 333 2.80 -17.87 -19.22
CA CYS A 333 1.70 -18.75 -19.60
C CYS A 333 2.25 -19.91 -20.46
N GLU A 334 1.41 -20.87 -20.85
CA GLU A 334 1.84 -22.04 -21.65
C GLU A 334 2.38 -21.66 -23.04
N GLU A 335 1.75 -20.70 -23.72
CA GLU A 335 2.04 -20.35 -25.12
C GLU A 335 2.84 -19.04 -25.26
N GLY A 336 3.19 -18.40 -24.15
CA GLY A 336 3.90 -17.13 -24.16
C GLY A 336 3.95 -16.45 -22.80
N TYR A 337 4.28 -15.16 -22.79
CA TYR A 337 4.39 -14.40 -21.56
C TYR A 337 4.04 -12.93 -21.74
N VAL A 338 3.66 -12.27 -20.66
CA VAL A 338 3.44 -10.82 -20.61
C VAL A 338 4.51 -10.16 -19.77
N VAL A 339 5.04 -9.03 -20.25
CA VAL A 339 5.93 -8.13 -19.50
C VAL A 339 5.22 -6.81 -19.28
N VAL A 340 5.17 -6.38 -18.01
CA VAL A 340 4.61 -5.11 -17.56
C VAL A 340 5.74 -4.27 -16.95
N PRO A 341 6.44 -3.45 -17.75
CA PRO A 341 7.60 -2.69 -17.28
C PRO A 341 7.24 -1.34 -16.64
N SER A 342 5.96 -0.93 -16.68
CA SER A 342 5.53 0.36 -16.13
C SER A 342 4.03 0.35 -15.78
N TYR A 343 3.55 1.46 -15.22
CA TYR A 343 2.12 1.64 -14.87
C TYR A 343 1.22 1.96 -16.06
N THR A 344 1.80 2.10 -17.26
CA THR A 344 1.08 2.60 -18.44
C THR A 344 1.34 1.75 -19.70
N GLY A 345 1.93 0.57 -19.56
CA GLY A 345 2.13 -0.30 -20.70
C GLY A 345 2.46 -1.74 -20.35
N ALA A 346 2.08 -2.64 -21.24
CA ALA A 346 2.33 -4.07 -21.18
C ALA A 346 2.57 -4.60 -22.60
N THR A 347 3.32 -5.69 -22.72
CA THR A 347 3.54 -6.37 -23.99
C THR A 347 3.46 -7.88 -23.77
N ALA A 348 2.65 -8.56 -24.58
CA ALA A 348 2.57 -10.00 -24.70
C ALA A 348 3.52 -10.50 -25.79
N TYR A 349 4.18 -11.60 -25.52
CA TYR A 349 5.12 -12.29 -26.39
C TYR A 349 4.74 -13.77 -26.49
N ASP A 350 5.06 -14.41 -27.61
CA ASP A 350 5.09 -15.88 -27.69
C ASP A 350 6.36 -16.42 -26.99
N ASN A 351 6.48 -17.75 -26.90
CA ASN A 351 7.66 -18.38 -26.29
C ASN A 351 8.96 -18.20 -27.08
N ASP A 352 8.88 -17.81 -28.36
CA ASP A 352 10.04 -17.49 -29.20
C ASP A 352 10.47 -16.02 -29.03
N GLY A 353 9.71 -15.22 -28.27
CA GLY A 353 10.00 -13.82 -27.97
C GLY A 353 9.48 -12.85 -29.02
N ASN A 354 8.62 -13.28 -29.96
CA ASN A 354 7.95 -12.39 -30.88
C ASN A 354 6.79 -11.68 -30.19
N VAL A 355 6.58 -10.41 -30.51
CA VAL A 355 5.47 -9.63 -29.96
C VAL A 355 4.14 -10.15 -30.51
N VAL A 356 3.26 -10.59 -29.60
CA VAL A 356 1.86 -10.96 -29.91
C VAL A 356 0.98 -9.72 -29.88
N GLN A 357 1.06 -8.92 -28.82
CA GLN A 357 0.26 -7.71 -28.65
C GLN A 357 0.93 -6.74 -27.67
N ALA A 358 0.71 -5.43 -27.83
CA ALA A 358 1.21 -4.42 -26.92
C ALA A 358 0.11 -3.40 -26.59
N TRP A 359 0.12 -2.91 -25.34
CA TRP A 359 -0.83 -1.94 -24.82
C TRP A 359 -0.09 -0.74 -24.24
N LYS A 360 -0.62 0.47 -24.45
CA LYS A 360 -0.10 1.71 -23.87
C LYS A 360 -1.24 2.65 -23.47
N GLY A 361 -1.13 3.28 -22.30
CA GLY A 361 -2.09 4.26 -21.81
C GLY A 361 -2.10 4.39 -20.29
N GLY A 362 -2.08 5.62 -19.79
CA GLY A 362 -2.28 5.93 -18.36
C GLY A 362 -3.75 6.16 -18.02
N GLY A 363 -4.07 6.26 -16.73
CA GLY A 363 -5.41 6.54 -16.24
C GLY A 363 -5.44 7.68 -15.23
N ASP A 364 -6.61 8.30 -15.07
CA ASP A 364 -6.86 9.31 -14.05
C ASP A 364 -7.39 8.66 -12.76
N HIS A 365 -6.45 8.26 -11.90
CA HIS A 365 -6.77 7.54 -10.67
C HIS A 365 -7.39 8.44 -9.59
N PHE A 366 -6.96 9.71 -9.50
CA PHE A 366 -7.54 10.67 -8.56
C PHE A 366 -8.95 11.08 -8.99
N GLY A 367 -9.17 11.30 -10.29
CA GLY A 367 -10.52 11.56 -10.80
C GLY A 367 -11.46 10.38 -10.68
N ASN A 368 -10.95 9.16 -10.82
CA ASN A 368 -11.75 7.97 -10.53
C ASN A 368 -12.24 7.91 -9.08
N PHE A 369 -11.39 8.27 -8.10
CA PHE A 369 -11.80 8.37 -6.69
C PHE A 369 -12.94 9.38 -6.52
N LEU A 370 -12.80 10.60 -7.04
CA LEU A 370 -13.84 11.63 -6.94
C LEU A 370 -15.14 11.21 -7.65
N SER A 371 -15.04 10.53 -8.78
CA SER A 371 -16.18 9.95 -9.47
C SER A 371 -16.88 8.92 -8.58
N GLY A 372 -16.14 7.99 -7.98
CA GLY A 372 -16.70 6.99 -7.06
C GLY A 372 -17.35 7.60 -5.82
N VAL A 373 -16.79 8.69 -5.28
CA VAL A 373 -17.41 9.47 -4.20
C VAL A 373 -18.77 10.04 -4.62
N ARG A 374 -18.87 10.55 -5.85
CA ARG A 374 -20.12 11.12 -6.38
C ARG A 374 -21.18 10.05 -6.65
N THR A 375 -20.77 8.89 -7.16
CA THR A 375 -21.72 7.80 -7.45
C THR A 375 -22.09 6.99 -6.22
N LYS A 376 -21.21 6.97 -5.20
CA LYS A 376 -21.33 6.16 -3.97
C LYS A 376 -21.47 4.66 -4.26
N LYS A 377 -20.80 4.20 -5.32
CA LYS A 377 -20.76 2.81 -5.75
C LYS A 377 -19.34 2.29 -5.66
N LEU A 378 -19.16 1.20 -4.92
CA LEU A 378 -17.83 0.63 -4.67
C LEU A 378 -17.21 0.11 -5.98
N GLU A 379 -18.05 -0.45 -6.86
CA GLU A 379 -17.66 -0.97 -8.17
C GLU A 379 -17.12 0.11 -9.14
N ASP A 380 -17.37 1.38 -8.86
CA ASP A 380 -16.83 2.49 -9.66
C ASP A 380 -15.39 2.85 -9.25
N LEU A 381 -14.88 2.35 -8.11
CA LEU A 381 -13.50 2.54 -7.69
C LEU A 381 -12.60 1.48 -8.34
N ASN A 382 -11.64 1.91 -9.15
CA ASN A 382 -10.68 0.97 -9.76
C ASN A 382 -9.71 0.38 -8.72
N GLY A 383 -9.35 1.17 -7.70
CA GLY A 383 -8.47 0.76 -6.59
C GLY A 383 -9.24 0.58 -5.29
N GLU A 384 -10.40 -0.09 -5.34
CA GLU A 384 -11.25 -0.34 -4.17
C GLU A 384 -10.46 -0.95 -2.99
N ILE A 385 -10.85 -0.64 -1.74
CA ILE A 385 -10.06 -0.97 -0.56
C ILE A 385 -9.82 -2.47 -0.34
N LEU A 386 -10.70 -3.38 -0.78
CA LEU A 386 -10.43 -4.82 -0.72
C LEU A 386 -9.20 -5.18 -1.55
N GLU A 387 -9.08 -4.63 -2.76
CA GLU A 387 -7.93 -4.87 -3.62
C GLU A 387 -6.64 -4.32 -2.98
N GLY A 388 -6.73 -3.11 -2.40
CA GLY A 388 -5.62 -2.51 -1.66
C GLY A 388 -5.19 -3.31 -0.43
N HIS A 389 -6.15 -3.84 0.33
CA HIS A 389 -5.91 -4.69 1.51
C HIS A 389 -5.20 -5.98 1.11
N LEU A 390 -5.78 -6.76 0.20
CA LEU A 390 -5.23 -8.05 -0.22
C LEU A 390 -3.79 -7.91 -0.73
N SER A 391 -3.54 -6.94 -1.61
CA SER A 391 -2.21 -6.71 -2.16
C SER A 391 -1.21 -6.25 -1.09
N SER A 392 -1.64 -5.43 -0.12
CA SER A 392 -0.79 -4.99 1.01
C SER A 392 -0.49 -6.15 1.95
N ALA A 393 -1.48 -6.97 2.25
CA ALA A 393 -1.37 -8.13 3.12
C ALA A 393 -0.44 -9.19 2.54
N LEU A 394 -0.37 -9.40 1.22
CA LEU A 394 0.65 -10.27 0.61
C LEU A 394 2.09 -9.80 0.92
N CYS A 395 2.33 -8.50 0.87
CA CYS A 395 3.62 -7.93 1.26
C CYS A 395 3.91 -8.17 2.75
N HIS A 396 2.89 -8.03 3.59
CA HIS A 396 2.99 -8.23 5.04
C HIS A 396 3.24 -9.69 5.42
N THR A 397 2.57 -10.65 4.79
CA THR A 397 2.76 -12.08 5.10
C THR A 397 4.16 -12.57 4.69
N GLY A 398 4.70 -12.05 3.58
CA GLY A 398 6.11 -12.25 3.22
C GLY A 398 7.08 -11.67 4.26
N ALA A 399 6.82 -10.46 4.75
CA ALA A 399 7.60 -9.86 5.84
C ALA A 399 7.48 -10.64 7.16
N ILE A 400 6.31 -11.23 7.47
CA ILE A 400 6.13 -12.07 8.66
C ILE A 400 7.00 -13.32 8.59
N SER A 401 6.96 -14.06 7.47
CA SER A 401 7.85 -15.21 7.25
C SER A 401 9.32 -14.82 7.47
N HIS A 402 9.76 -13.69 6.90
CA HIS A 402 11.12 -13.19 7.11
C HIS A 402 11.44 -12.89 8.58
N ARG A 403 10.55 -12.18 9.29
CA ARG A 403 10.80 -11.70 10.68
C ARG A 403 10.91 -12.82 11.71
N ILE A 404 10.29 -13.97 11.47
CA ILE A 404 10.43 -15.16 12.34
C ILE A 404 11.45 -16.17 11.80
N GLY A 405 12.16 -15.80 10.73
CA GLY A 405 13.16 -16.63 10.09
C GLY A 405 14.46 -16.75 10.89
N GLN A 406 15.33 -17.63 10.43
CA GLN A 406 16.64 -17.87 11.03
C GLN A 406 17.76 -17.53 10.05
N LEU A 407 18.89 -17.07 10.58
CA LEU A 407 20.09 -16.85 9.78
C LEU A 407 20.67 -18.19 9.33
N GLN A 408 20.92 -18.28 8.04
CA GLN A 408 21.46 -19.44 7.36
C GLN A 408 22.55 -19.01 6.37
N THR A 409 23.44 -19.94 6.02
CA THR A 409 24.37 -19.77 4.90
C THR A 409 23.62 -19.87 3.57
N GLY A 410 24.23 -19.39 2.48
CA GLY A 410 23.70 -19.54 1.13
C GLY A 410 23.45 -21.00 0.73
N ALA A 411 24.31 -21.92 1.17
CA ALA A 411 24.14 -23.35 0.89
C ALA A 411 22.93 -23.94 1.63
N GLN A 412 22.69 -23.52 2.88
CA GLN A 412 21.51 -23.93 3.65
C GLN A 412 20.22 -23.34 3.05
N ALA A 413 20.23 -22.05 2.70
CA ALA A 413 19.10 -21.41 2.03
C ALA A 413 18.77 -22.04 0.67
N ALA A 414 19.79 -22.44 -0.12
CA ALA A 414 19.60 -23.19 -1.36
C ALA A 414 18.90 -24.54 -1.13
N ALA A 415 19.21 -25.21 -0.02
CA ALA A 415 18.59 -26.49 0.33
C ALA A 415 17.10 -26.31 0.69
N GLU A 416 16.71 -25.20 1.31
CA GLU A 416 15.31 -24.88 1.64
C GLU A 416 14.47 -24.55 0.40
N ALA A 417 15.08 -23.97 -0.63
CA ALA A 417 14.44 -23.74 -1.92
C ALA A 417 14.30 -25.02 -2.77
N LYS A 418 15.00 -26.10 -2.40
CA LYS A 418 15.03 -27.35 -3.17
C LYS A 418 13.65 -28.01 -3.20
N GLY A 419 13.24 -28.48 -4.38
CA GLY A 419 11.92 -29.08 -4.59
C GLY A 419 10.84 -28.08 -5.03
N ASN A 420 11.19 -26.79 -5.14
CA ASN A 420 10.39 -25.78 -5.79
C ASN A 420 11.25 -25.07 -6.84
N ASP A 421 11.17 -25.53 -8.09
CA ASP A 421 12.07 -25.08 -9.17
C ASP A 421 12.01 -23.56 -9.40
N LEU A 422 10.82 -22.97 -9.28
CA LEU A 422 10.64 -21.53 -9.45
C LEU A 422 11.31 -20.73 -8.31
N LEU A 423 11.14 -21.17 -7.06
CA LEU A 423 11.82 -20.56 -5.92
C LEU A 423 13.34 -20.75 -6.00
N ALA A 424 13.80 -21.94 -6.39
CA ALA A 424 15.22 -22.23 -6.57
C ALA A 424 15.86 -21.36 -7.65
N ASP A 425 15.17 -21.15 -8.77
CA ASP A 425 15.60 -20.28 -9.87
C ASP A 425 15.65 -18.79 -9.42
N SER A 426 14.62 -18.29 -8.74
CA SER A 426 14.63 -16.95 -8.11
C SER A 426 15.77 -16.78 -7.10
N PHE A 427 16.00 -17.78 -6.25
CA PHE A 427 17.09 -17.76 -5.28
C PHE A 427 18.46 -17.81 -5.96
N SER A 428 18.63 -18.61 -7.02
CA SER A 428 19.87 -18.63 -7.81
C SER A 428 20.19 -17.25 -8.36
N ARG A 429 19.21 -16.55 -8.93
CA ARG A 429 19.44 -15.18 -9.41
C ARG A 429 19.75 -14.19 -8.30
N MET A 430 19.19 -14.40 -7.09
CA MET A 430 19.57 -13.61 -5.90
C MET A 430 21.02 -13.87 -5.51
N VAL A 431 21.50 -15.11 -5.57
CA VAL A 431 22.91 -15.46 -5.31
C VAL A 431 23.83 -14.80 -6.34
N ASP A 432 23.48 -14.84 -7.62
CA ASP A 432 24.25 -14.17 -8.68
C ASP A 432 24.35 -12.66 -8.44
N HIS A 433 23.22 -12.04 -8.04
CA HIS A 433 23.17 -10.63 -7.65
C HIS A 433 24.11 -10.30 -6.50
N LEU A 434 24.10 -11.11 -5.43
CA LEU A 434 24.98 -10.91 -4.27
C LEU A 434 26.45 -11.11 -4.64
N GLY A 435 26.75 -12.12 -5.46
CA GLY A 435 28.09 -12.39 -5.98
C GLY A 435 28.65 -11.23 -6.81
N ALA A 436 27.84 -10.67 -7.72
CA ALA A 436 28.19 -9.49 -8.52
C ALA A 436 28.45 -8.23 -7.67
N ASN A 437 27.93 -8.21 -6.44
CA ASN A 437 28.13 -7.14 -5.47
C ASN A 437 29.23 -7.44 -4.43
N GLY A 438 29.89 -8.60 -4.51
CA GLY A 438 30.90 -9.03 -3.56
C GLY A 438 30.36 -9.29 -2.15
N VAL A 439 29.07 -9.62 -2.03
CA VAL A 439 28.45 -9.96 -0.74
C VAL A 439 28.61 -11.46 -0.50
N ALA A 440 29.40 -11.81 0.52
CA ALA A 440 29.64 -13.20 0.91
C ALA A 440 28.44 -13.79 1.68
N ILE A 441 28.13 -15.06 1.39
CA ILE A 441 27.02 -15.82 1.98
C ILE A 441 27.47 -17.22 2.47
N ASP A 442 28.77 -17.43 2.62
CA ASP A 442 29.37 -18.66 3.15
C ASP A 442 29.18 -18.81 4.67
N SER A 443 28.99 -17.68 5.38
CA SER A 443 28.59 -17.61 6.78
C SER A 443 27.11 -17.25 6.94
N PRO A 444 26.47 -17.54 8.10
CA PRO A 444 25.05 -17.25 8.31
C PRO A 444 24.72 -15.76 8.18
N SER A 445 24.17 -15.36 7.05
CA SER A 445 23.84 -13.97 6.72
C SER A 445 22.47 -13.82 6.03
N ILE A 446 21.92 -14.90 5.46
CA ILE A 446 20.61 -14.90 4.81
C ILE A 446 19.56 -15.31 5.83
N THR A 447 18.51 -14.53 6.00
CA THR A 447 17.36 -14.94 6.79
C THR A 447 16.46 -15.82 5.93
N VAL A 448 16.24 -17.06 6.38
CA VAL A 448 15.27 -17.99 5.79
C VAL A 448 14.07 -18.06 6.72
N GLY A 449 12.95 -17.52 6.25
CA GLY A 449 11.66 -17.61 6.92
C GLY A 449 11.06 -19.01 6.78
N PRO A 450 10.28 -19.51 7.77
CA PRO A 450 9.60 -20.78 7.62
C PRO A 450 8.53 -20.70 6.52
N TRP A 451 8.19 -21.86 5.98
CA TRP A 451 6.94 -22.02 5.25
C TRP A 451 5.77 -21.79 6.21
N LEU A 452 4.89 -20.87 5.84
CA LEU A 452 3.70 -20.54 6.61
C LEU A 452 2.46 -20.89 5.80
N GLU A 453 1.62 -21.74 6.38
CA GLU A 453 0.27 -22.02 5.87
C GLU A 453 -0.70 -20.98 6.45
N MET A 454 -1.58 -20.46 5.61
CA MET A 454 -2.57 -19.44 5.94
C MET A 454 -3.95 -19.92 5.53
N ASP A 455 -4.94 -19.69 6.39
CA ASP A 455 -6.34 -19.74 6.00
C ASP A 455 -6.72 -18.40 5.36
N PRO A 456 -6.98 -18.33 4.05
CA PRO A 456 -7.26 -17.08 3.36
C PRO A 456 -8.56 -16.41 3.81
N LYS A 457 -9.49 -17.18 4.41
CA LYS A 457 -10.80 -16.66 4.84
C LYS A 457 -10.72 -15.93 6.16
N THR A 458 -9.92 -16.47 7.09
CA THR A 458 -9.70 -15.84 8.41
C THR A 458 -8.49 -14.92 8.42
N GLU A 459 -7.66 -14.98 7.37
CA GLU A 459 -6.39 -14.25 7.24
C GLU A 459 -5.41 -14.55 8.38
N ARG A 460 -5.44 -15.80 8.87
CA ARG A 460 -4.59 -16.28 9.98
C ARG A 460 -3.70 -17.41 9.54
N PHE A 461 -2.52 -17.48 10.15
CA PHE A 461 -1.61 -18.60 9.97
C PHE A 461 -2.08 -19.82 10.74
N ILE A 462 -2.03 -20.98 10.10
CA ILE A 462 -2.46 -22.25 10.68
C ILE A 462 -1.34 -22.78 11.57
N GLY A 463 -1.61 -22.94 12.86
CA GLY A 463 -0.68 -23.56 13.80
C GLY A 463 0.63 -22.80 14.07
N ASN A 464 0.66 -21.48 13.82
CA ASN A 464 1.86 -20.66 14.05
C ASN A 464 1.54 -19.38 14.83
N ASP A 465 1.69 -19.43 16.16
CA ASP A 465 1.36 -18.32 17.05
C ASP A 465 2.31 -17.12 16.86
N ALA A 466 3.61 -17.38 16.70
CA ALA A 466 4.60 -16.32 16.46
C ALA A 466 4.31 -15.52 15.17
N ALA A 467 3.87 -16.19 14.10
CA ALA A 467 3.44 -15.51 12.88
C ALA A 467 2.13 -14.73 13.10
N ASN A 468 1.18 -15.32 13.84
CA ASN A 468 -0.11 -14.69 14.14
C ASN A 468 0.02 -13.44 15.02
N GLU A 469 0.99 -13.40 15.96
CA GLU A 469 1.30 -12.21 16.76
C GLU A 469 1.70 -11.01 15.89
N LEU A 470 2.35 -11.27 14.76
CA LEU A 470 2.80 -10.25 13.80
C LEU A 470 1.73 -9.84 12.77
N LEU A 471 0.55 -10.47 12.77
CA LEU A 471 -0.60 -9.98 11.98
C LEU A 471 -1.13 -8.64 12.46
N THR A 472 -0.80 -8.28 13.71
CA THR A 472 -1.08 -6.99 14.34
C THR A 472 0.19 -6.47 15.03
N ARG A 473 0.05 -5.50 15.94
CA ARG A 473 1.17 -4.91 16.68
C ARG A 473 0.70 -4.27 18.00
N PRO A 474 1.62 -4.03 18.94
CA PRO A 474 1.36 -3.12 20.04
C PRO A 474 1.04 -1.70 19.52
N TYR A 475 0.03 -1.07 20.13
CA TYR A 475 -0.37 0.30 19.81
C TYR A 475 -0.02 1.22 20.97
N ARG A 476 0.42 2.44 20.65
CA ARG A 476 0.49 3.51 21.64
C ARG A 476 -0.91 3.90 22.12
N GLU A 477 -1.02 4.25 23.40
CA GLU A 477 -2.27 4.75 23.98
C GLU A 477 -2.79 5.96 23.18
N GLY A 478 -4.09 5.96 22.88
CA GLY A 478 -4.72 7.00 22.04
C GLY A 478 -4.55 6.82 20.53
N TYR A 479 -3.74 5.86 20.09
CA TYR A 479 -3.49 5.56 18.67
C TYR A 479 -3.80 4.10 18.32
N VAL A 480 -4.75 3.50 19.04
CA VAL A 480 -5.21 2.14 18.79
C VAL A 480 -6.12 2.14 17.57
N VAL A 481 -5.82 1.30 16.58
CA VAL A 481 -6.72 1.07 15.45
C VAL A 481 -7.99 0.38 15.98
N PRO A 482 -9.19 0.90 15.70
CA PRO A 482 -10.40 0.37 16.33
C PRO A 482 -10.93 -0.86 15.59
N SER A 483 -11.44 -1.84 16.36
CA SER A 483 -12.15 -2.97 15.78
C SER A 483 -13.43 -2.53 15.05
N ALA A 484 -13.67 -3.04 13.84
CA ALA A 484 -14.94 -2.84 13.14
C ALA A 484 -16.01 -3.88 13.57
N THR A 485 -15.54 -5.06 13.97
CA THR A 485 -16.32 -6.19 14.50
C THR A 485 -16.60 -6.07 15.98
#